data_AF-A0A2N7QEN5-F1
#
_entry.id   AF-A0A2N7QEN5-F1
#
_cell.length_a   1.000
_cell.length_b   1.000
_cell.length_c   1.000
_cell.angle_alpha   90.00
_cell.angle_beta   90.00
_cell.angle_gamma   90.00
#
_symmetry.space_group_name_H-M   'P 1'
#
loop_
_entity.id
_entity.type
_entity.pdbx_description
1 polymer ?
#
loop_
_entity_poly.entity_id
_entity_poly.type
_entity_poly.pdbx_seq_one_letter_code
_entity_poly.pdbx_strand_id
1 'polypeptide(L)' 'MKVLIKKGRIIDPSQNFDFVGDLLIEEGKILGIERNIEIQEKVEIIEAKN' A
#
# COMPACT_ATOMS: atom_id res chain seq x y z
N MET A 1 -12.62 -5.99 5.06
CA MET A 1 -11.26 -6.48 5.42
C MET A 1 -10.26 -5.47 4.88
N LYS A 2 -9.35 -5.00 5.74
CA LYS A 2 -8.42 -3.92 5.43
C LYS A 2 -6.98 -4.44 5.53
N VAL A 3 -6.24 -4.33 4.42
CA VAL A 3 -4.87 -4.83 4.27
C VAL A 3 -3.96 -3.66 3.97
N LEU A 4 -2.87 -3.56 4.72
CA LEU A 4 -1.82 -2.58 4.52
C LEU A 4 -0.56 -3.30 4.04
N ILE A 5 -0.21 -3.09 2.78
CA ILE A 5 1.02 -3.60 2.19
C ILE A 5 2.10 -2.54 2.43
N LYS A 6 3.20 -2.90 3.09
CA LYS A 6 4.28 -1.98 3.45
C LYS A 6 5.56 -2.22 2.66
N LYS A 7 6.29 -1.14 2.38
CA LYS A 7 7.63 -1.12 1.75
C LYS A 7 7.70 -1.87 0.41
N GLY A 8 6.61 -1.88 -0.34
CA GLY A 8 6.56 -2.48 -1.68
C GLY A 8 6.99 -1.49 -2.77
N ARG A 9 7.43 -1.99 -3.92
CA ARG A 9 7.60 -1.15 -5.13
C ARG A 9 6.26 -1.04 -5.84
N ILE A 10 5.69 0.16 -5.83
CA ILE A 10 4.43 0.49 -6.48
C ILE A 10 4.75 0.98 -7.89
N ILE A 11 4.23 0.26 -8.89
CA ILE A 11 4.38 0.59 -10.31
C ILE A 11 2.97 0.74 -10.89
N ASP A 12 2.59 1.95 -11.28
CA ASP A 12 1.34 2.24 -12.00
C ASP A 12 1.66 2.84 -13.38
N PRO A 13 1.64 2.03 -14.45
CA PRO A 13 1.92 2.50 -15.80
C PRO A 13 0.92 3.54 -16.33
N SER A 14 -0.32 3.54 -15.82
CA SER A 14 -1.36 4.48 -16.27
C SER A 14 -1.09 5.91 -15.80
N GLN A 15 -0.39 6.04 -14.67
CA GLN A 15 0.02 7.31 -14.07
C GLN A 15 1.52 7.55 -14.14
N ASN A 16 2.27 6.62 -14.77
CA ASN A 16 3.72 6.63 -14.85
C ASN A 16 4.41 6.71 -13.47
N PHE A 17 3.87 6.00 -12.47
CA PHE A 17 4.44 5.90 -11.15
C PHE A 17 5.43 4.73 -11.04
N ASP A 18 6.54 4.99 -10.37
CA ASP A 18 7.51 3.98 -9.94
C ASP A 18 8.20 4.48 -8.67
N PHE A 19 7.77 3.96 -7.52
CA PHE A 19 8.35 4.32 -6.23
C PHE A 19 8.18 3.22 -5.19
N VAL A 20 8.96 3.29 -4.10
CA VAL A 20 8.78 2.42 -2.94
C VAL A 20 7.85 3.10 -1.94
N GLY A 21 6.82 2.39 -1.49
CA GLY A 21 5.85 2.91 -0.55
C GLY A 21 4.92 1.84 0.02
N ASP A 22 3.84 2.33 0.60
CA ASP A 22 2.79 1.58 1.26
C ASP A 22 1.48 1.70 0.46
N LEU A 23 0.70 0.62 0.44
CA LEU A 23 -0.57 0.51 -0.28
C LEU A 23 -1.66 0.02 0.68
N LEU A 24 -2.71 0.82 0.84
CA LEU A 24 -3.86 0.46 1.66
C LEU A 24 -5.00 -0.06 0.79
N ILE A 25 -5.49 -1.24 1.11
CA ILE A 25 -6.57 -1.93 0.40
C ILE A 25 -7.70 -2.21 1.37
N GLU A 26 -8.92 -1.90 0.97
CA GLU A 26 -10.14 -2.28 1.70
C GLU A 26 -11.17 -2.83 0.73
N GLU A 27 -11.69 -4.01 1.01
CA GLU A 27 -12.77 -4.63 0.22
C GLU A 27 -12.46 -4.70 -1.30
N GLY A 28 -11.20 -5.01 -1.63
CA GLY A 28 -10.73 -5.13 -3.02
C GLY A 28 -10.53 -3.81 -3.73
N LYS A 29 -10.62 -2.67 -3.03
CA LYS A 29 -10.36 -1.33 -3.57
C LYS A 29 -9.11 -0.74 -2.94
N ILE A 30 -8.36 0.01 -3.73
CA ILE A 30 -7.23 0.82 -3.24
C ILE A 30 -7.82 2.05 -2.55
N LEU A 31 -7.55 2.21 -1.26
CA LEU A 31 -7.93 3.39 -0.50
C LEU A 31 -6.86 4.49 -0.54
N GLY A 32 -5.59 4.11 -0.69
CA GLY A 32 -4.49 5.08 -0.73
C GLY A 32 -3.14 4.46 -1.03
N ILE A 33 -2.28 5.27 -1.65
CA ILE A 33 -0.87 4.97 -1.92
C ILE A 33 -0.03 6.12 -1.37
N GLU A 34 0.92 5.83 -0.50
CA GLU A 34 1.81 6.83 0.09
C GLU A 34 3.17 6.23 0.38
N ARG A 35 4.21 7.05 0.58
CA ARG A 35 5.55 6.53 0.95
C ARG A 35 5.58 5.87 2.32
N ASN A 36 4.71 6.31 3.22
CA ASN A 36 4.58 5.78 4.57
C ASN A 36 3.15 5.99 5.05
N ILE A 37 2.44 4.90 5.35
CA ILE A 37 1.09 4.95 5.90
C ILE A 37 1.17 4.58 7.39
N GLU A 38 0.79 5.54 8.23
CA GLU A 38 0.55 5.33 9.65
C GLU A 38 -0.95 5.12 9.88
N ILE A 39 -1.30 3.97 10.45
CA ILE A 39 -2.67 3.61 10.81
C ILE A 39 -2.67 3.16 12.27
N GLN A 40 -3.62 3.67 13.04
CA GLN A 40 -3.85 3.29 14.44
C GLN A 40 -4.86 2.14 14.58
N GLU A 41 -5.57 1.81 13.50
CA GLU A 41 -6.56 0.73 13.45
C GLU A 41 -5.91 -0.63 13.26
N LYS A 42 -6.60 -1.70 13.68
CA LYS A 42 -6.15 -3.07 13.45
C LYS A 42 -6.36 -3.44 11.97
N VAL A 43 -5.27 -3.48 11.21
CA VAL A 43 -5.24 -3.91 9.82
C VAL A 43 -4.31 -5.11 9.67
N GLU A 44 -4.56 -5.92 8.64
CA GLU A 44 -3.61 -6.97 8.27
C GLU A 44 -2.41 -6.30 7.59
N ILE A 45 -1.20 -6.58 8.06
CA ILE A 45 0.02 -5.96 7.53
C ILE A 45 0.81 -7.02 6.75
N ILE A 46 1.17 -6.69 5.50
CA ILE A 46 2.01 -7.51 4.63
C ILE A 46 3.26 -6.70 4.30
N GLU A 47 4.46 -7.19 4.68
CA GLU A 47 5.73 -6.56 4.29
C GLU A 47 6.15 -7.07 2.91
N ALA A 48 6.16 -6.19 1.90
CA ALA A 48 6.54 -6.50 0.52
C ALA A 48 8.02 -6.16 0.23
N LYS A 49 8.84 -6.10 1.28
CA LYS A 49 10.28 -5.87 1.20
C LYS A 49 10.95 -7.09 0.56
N ASN A 50 11.61 -6.89 -0.57
CA ASN A 50 12.54 -7.85 -1.18
C ASN A 50 13.90 -7.82 -0.47
#